data_AF-A0A926RWN0-F1
#
_entry.id   AF-A0A926RWN0-F1
#
_cell.length_a   1.000
_cell.length_b   1.000
_cell.length_c   1.000
_cell.angle_alpha   90.00
_cell.angle_beta   90.00
_cell.angle_gamma   90.00
#
_symmetry.space_group_name_H-M   'P 1'
#
loop_
_entity.id
_entity.type
_entity.pdbx_description
1 polymer ?
#
loop_
_entity_poly.entity_id
_entity_poly.type
_entity_poly.pdbx_seq_one_letter_code
_entity_poly.pdbx_strand_id
1 'polypeptide(L)'
;MGVRRCEFCENADLLDGIDSSQFLRSDQSGVLNGDLTVNGFLKVNGNFIQFPTTNFSCNATTAGAVRYDPGLGKLLLCNGTNFEVISSS
;
A
#
# COMPACT_ATOMS: atom_id res chain seq x y z
N MET A 1 -23.04 -12.26 -39.08
CA MET A 1 -22.52 -10.91 -38.75
C MET A 1 -21.10 -11.09 -38.26
N GLY A 2 -20.12 -10.59 -39.02
CA GLY A 2 -18.70 -10.75 -38.68
C GLY A 2 -18.33 -9.92 -37.46
N VAL A 3 -17.68 -10.55 -36.48
CA VAL A 3 -17.10 -9.88 -35.32
C VAL A 3 -16.04 -8.92 -35.85
N ARG A 4 -16.33 -7.62 -35.88
CA ARG A 4 -15.32 -6.61 -36.22
C ARG A 4 -14.35 -6.57 -35.05
N ARG A 5 -13.19 -7.18 -35.24
CA ARG A 5 -12.07 -7.07 -34.31
C ARG A 5 -11.62 -5.61 -34.37
N CYS A 6 -11.83 -4.91 -33.28
CA CYS A 6 -11.42 -3.53 -33.12
C CYS A 6 -9.89 -3.54 -32.93
N GLU A 7 -9.16 -3.10 -33.95
CA GLU A 7 -7.69 -3.11 -33.99
C GLU A 7 -7.11 -2.00 -33.10
N PHE A 8 -7.85 -0.89 -32.96
CA PHE A 8 -7.65 0.17 -31.98
C PHE A 8 -9.03 0.67 -31.54
N CYS A 9 -9.41 0.46 -30.28
CA CYS A 9 -10.67 0.97 -29.75
C CYS A 9 -10.44 2.31 -29.06
N GLU A 10 -11.39 3.23 -29.24
CA GLU A 10 -11.41 4.51 -28.52
C GLU A 10 -11.57 4.29 -27.01
N ASN A 11 -12.36 3.30 -26.63
CA ASN A 11 -12.57 2.87 -25.26
C ASN A 11 -12.61 1.32 -25.17
N ALA A 12 -12.30 0.80 -24.00
CA ALA A 12 -12.48 -0.60 -23.66
C ALA A 12 -13.14 -0.68 -22.29
N ASP A 13 -14.09 -1.59 -22.12
CA ASP A 13 -14.73 -1.83 -20.83
C ASP A 13 -13.78 -2.56 -19.86
N LEU A 14 -12.92 -3.43 -20.40
CA LEU A 14 -11.96 -4.25 -19.66
C LEU A 14 -10.57 -4.16 -20.29
N LEU A 15 -9.54 -4.23 -19.46
CA LEU A 15 -8.15 -4.46 -19.87
C LEU A 15 -7.78 -5.89 -19.46
N ASP A 16 -7.48 -6.77 -20.43
CA ASP A 16 -7.18 -8.19 -20.19
C ASP A 16 -8.26 -8.93 -19.36
N GLY A 17 -9.53 -8.54 -19.53
CA GLY A 17 -10.66 -9.10 -18.77
C GLY A 17 -10.82 -8.52 -17.36
N ILE A 18 -10.05 -7.49 -17.01
CA ILE A 18 -10.05 -6.84 -15.69
C ILE A 18 -10.70 -5.45 -15.81
N ASP A 19 -11.59 -5.14 -14.86
CA ASP A 19 -12.25 -3.83 -14.78
C ASP A 19 -11.28 -2.74 -14.32
N SER A 20 -11.47 -1.52 -14.84
CA SER A 20 -10.62 -0.36 -14.53
C SER A 20 -10.52 -0.01 -13.03
N SER A 21 -11.54 -0.36 -12.22
CA SER A 21 -11.55 -0.17 -10.76
C SER A 21 -10.50 -1.01 -10.02
N GLN A 22 -9.93 -2.04 -10.65
CA GLN A 22 -8.90 -2.90 -10.06
C GLN A 22 -7.49 -2.30 -10.14
N PHE A 23 -7.31 -1.17 -10.83
CA PHE A 23 -6.03 -0.49 -10.98
C PHE A 23 -5.94 0.76 -10.09
N LEU A 24 -4.75 1.02 -9.54
CA LEU A 24 -4.50 2.26 -8.82
C LEU A 24 -4.49 3.44 -9.80
N ARG A 25 -5.25 4.48 -9.48
CA ARG A 25 -5.33 5.71 -10.28
C ARG A 25 -4.41 6.80 -9.73
N SER A 26 -3.88 7.63 -10.63
CA SER A 26 -2.98 8.74 -10.29
C SER A 26 -3.69 10.07 -10.04
N ASP A 27 -4.94 10.19 -10.47
CA ASP A 27 -5.68 11.46 -10.61
C ASP A 27 -6.88 11.57 -9.67
N GLN A 28 -7.18 10.52 -8.89
CA GLN A 28 -8.30 10.51 -7.96
C GLN A 28 -7.93 9.72 -6.69
N SER A 29 -8.55 10.09 -5.58
CA SER A 29 -8.52 9.33 -4.33
C SER A 29 -9.03 7.90 -4.54
N GLY A 30 -8.39 6.93 -3.89
CA GLY A 30 -8.80 5.53 -3.94
C GLY A 30 -8.42 4.77 -2.67
N VAL A 31 -8.88 3.52 -2.57
CA VAL A 31 -8.54 2.59 -1.49
C VAL A 31 -7.91 1.36 -2.11
N LEU A 32 -6.68 1.04 -1.71
CA LEU A 32 -6.02 -0.22 -2.05
C LEU A 32 -6.36 -1.26 -0.97
N ASN A 33 -7.00 -2.36 -1.37
CA ASN A 33 -7.40 -3.42 -0.44
C ASN A 33 -6.36 -4.54 -0.30
N GLY A 34 -5.34 -4.56 -1.17
CA GLY A 34 -4.23 -5.52 -1.13
C GLY A 34 -2.92 -4.89 -0.66
N ASP A 35 -1.86 -5.69 -0.64
CA ASP A 35 -0.51 -5.21 -0.30
C ASP A 35 0.16 -4.53 -1.50
N LEU A 36 0.84 -3.40 -1.24
CA LEU A 36 1.69 -2.71 -2.22
C LEU A 36 3.15 -2.80 -1.79
N THR A 37 3.94 -3.53 -2.57
CA THR A 37 5.40 -3.55 -2.41
C THR A 37 6.05 -2.44 -3.25
N VAL A 38 6.78 -1.53 -2.62
CA VAL A 38 7.54 -0.46 -3.28
C VAL A 38 9.02 -0.77 -3.19
N ASN A 39 9.65 -1.16 -4.30
CA ASN A 39 11.09 -1.47 -4.35
C ASN A 39 11.98 -0.21 -4.32
N GLY A 40 11.42 0.95 -4.64
CA GLY A 40 12.09 2.25 -4.60
C GLY A 40 11.73 3.06 -3.35
N PHE A 41 11.86 4.38 -3.43
CA PHE A 41 11.44 5.27 -2.35
C PHE A 41 9.94 5.59 -2.43
N LEU A 42 9.24 5.49 -1.30
CA LEU A 42 7.92 6.08 -1.14
C LEU A 42 8.06 7.56 -0.77
N LYS A 43 7.82 8.46 -1.73
CA LYS A 43 7.77 9.90 -1.50
C LYS A 43 6.32 10.38 -1.45
N VAL A 44 5.90 10.91 -0.31
CA VAL A 44 4.57 11.51 -0.12
C VAL A 44 4.72 13.03 -0.01
N ASN A 45 4.21 13.76 -1.00
CA ASN A 45 4.17 15.23 -0.96
C ASN A 45 2.95 15.78 -0.19
N GLY A 46 2.04 14.90 0.23
CA GLY A 46 0.90 15.24 1.08
C GLY A 46 1.29 15.41 2.55
N ASN A 47 0.29 15.57 3.41
CA ASN A 47 0.50 15.98 4.79
C ASN A 47 0.93 14.85 5.73
N PHE A 48 0.46 13.61 5.53
CA PHE A 48 0.72 12.52 6.46
C PHE A 48 0.76 11.13 5.80
N ILE A 49 1.45 10.20 6.47
CA ILE A 49 1.32 8.75 6.31
C ILE A 49 0.68 8.23 7.60
N GLN A 50 -0.48 7.59 7.49
CA GLN A 50 -1.15 7.01 8.64
C GLN A 50 -0.74 5.55 8.79
N PHE A 51 -0.17 5.19 9.95
CA PHE A 51 0.11 3.81 10.30
C PHE A 51 -1.11 3.19 11.02
N PRO A 52 -1.49 1.95 10.69
CA PRO A 52 -2.61 1.29 11.36
C PRO A 52 -2.33 1.11 12.85
N THR A 53 -3.39 1.16 13.65
CA THR A 53 -3.34 0.90 15.10
C THR A 53 -3.50 -0.58 15.44
N THR A 54 -3.82 -1.41 14.44
CA THR A 54 -3.92 -2.87 14.59
C THR A 54 -2.53 -3.47 14.72
N ASN A 55 -2.32 -4.27 15.77
CA ASN A 55 -1.05 -4.93 16.01
C ASN A 55 -0.83 -6.05 14.98
N PHE A 56 0.31 -6.08 14.31
CA PHE A 56 0.83 -7.28 13.64
C PHE A 56 2.00 -7.86 14.46
N SER A 57 2.36 -9.12 14.22
CA SER A 57 3.47 -9.79 14.92
C SER A 57 4.82 -9.30 14.38
N CYS A 58 5.75 -8.94 15.27
CA CYS A 58 7.15 -8.76 14.87
C CYS A 58 7.86 -10.11 14.85
N ASN A 59 8.42 -10.46 13.69
CA ASN A 59 9.28 -11.62 13.50
C ASN A 59 10.29 -11.34 12.36
N ALA A 60 11.09 -12.34 11.98
CA ALA A 60 12.15 -12.19 10.98
C ALA A 60 11.65 -11.71 9.60
N THR A 61 10.41 -12.05 9.19
CA THR A 61 9.86 -11.63 7.88
C THR A 61 9.33 -10.20 7.89
N THR A 62 9.03 -9.66 9.07
CA THR A 62 8.54 -8.29 9.26
C THR A 62 9.59 -7.35 9.85
N ALA A 63 10.86 -7.77 9.88
CA ALA A 63 11.96 -6.94 10.37
C ALA A 63 12.04 -5.63 9.56
N GLY A 64 12.24 -4.51 10.25
CA GLY A 64 12.23 -3.17 9.65
C GLY A 64 10.83 -2.53 9.52
N ALA A 65 9.76 -3.28 9.80
CA ALA A 65 8.42 -2.72 9.77
C ALA A 65 8.21 -1.70 10.91
N VAL A 66 7.56 -0.59 10.58
CA VAL A 66 7.18 0.47 11.52
C VAL A 66 5.71 0.35 11.86
N ARG A 67 5.36 0.52 13.13
CA ARG A 67 3.97 0.58 13.59
C ARG A 67 3.76 1.70 14.60
N TYR A 68 2.51 2.11 14.76
CA TYR A 68 2.08 2.95 15.88
C TYR A 68 1.53 2.06 17.01
N ASP A 69 1.93 2.34 18.25
CA ASP A 69 1.32 1.76 19.44
C ASP A 69 0.48 2.84 20.15
N PRO A 70 -0.86 2.69 20.18
CA PRO A 70 -1.74 3.67 20.81
C PRO A 70 -1.64 3.70 22.34
N GLY A 71 -1.19 2.62 22.99
CA GLY A 71 -0.99 2.57 24.44
C GLY A 71 0.24 3.35 24.88
N LEU A 72 1.28 3.38 24.04
CA LEU A 72 2.50 4.15 24.29
C LEU A 72 2.45 5.55 23.66
N GLY A 73 1.63 5.75 22.63
CA GLY A 73 1.61 6.98 21.83
C GLY A 73 2.91 7.18 21.03
N LYS A 74 3.53 6.08 20.58
CA LYS A 74 4.85 6.10 19.94
C LYS A 74 4.87 5.26 18.66
N LEU A 75 5.84 5.57 17.80
CA LEU A 75 6.24 4.68 16.72
C LEU A 75 7.23 3.65 17.25
N LEU A 76 7.08 2.41 16.78
CA LEU A 76 7.96 1.30 17.12
C LEU A 76 8.51 0.68 15.83
N LEU A 77 9.75 0.18 15.90
CA LEU A 77 10.42 -0.57 14.84
C LEU A 77 10.50 -2.05 15.21
N CYS A 78 10.18 -2.94 14.29
CA CYS A 78 10.40 -4.37 14.46
C CYS A 78 11.88 -4.73 14.19
N ASN A 79 12.58 -5.28 15.18
CA ASN A 79 13.98 -5.71 15.03
C ASN A 79 14.13 -7.16 14.50
N GLY A 80 13.02 -7.81 14.13
CA GLY A 80 12.98 -9.22 13.73
C GLY A 80 12.55 -10.19 14.83
N THR A 81 12.40 -9.73 16.08
CA THR A 81 11.90 -10.52 17.22
C THR A 81 10.94 -9.75 18.11
N ASN A 82 11.18 -8.46 18.32
CA ASN A 82 10.38 -7.59 19.18
C ASN A 82 10.19 -6.21 18.53
N PHE A 83 9.13 -5.51 18.96
CA PHE A 83 8.97 -4.09 18.67
C PHE A 83 9.68 -3.25 19.73
N GLU A 84 10.45 -2.28 19.27
CA GLU A 84 11.16 -1.33 20.11
C GLU A 84 10.72 0.09 19.80
N VAL A 85 10.61 0.94 20.82
CA VAL A 85 10.21 2.34 20.65
C VAL A 85 11.29 3.11 19.91
N ILE A 86 10.90 3.78 18.83
CA ILE A 86 11.75 4.78 18.17
C ILE A 86 11.72 6.01 19.07
N SER A 87 12.77 6.17 19.86
CA SER A 87 13.00 7.35 20.70
C SER A 87 14.13 8.19 20.12
N SER A 88 14.00 9.51 20.19
CA SER A 88 15.14 10.40 20.05
C SER A 88 15.92 10.37 21.35
N SER A 89 17.25 10.28 21.25
CA SER A 89 18.18 10.56 22.34
C SER A 89 17.98 11.94 22.94
#